data_AF-A0A7C5QWA5-F1
#
_entry.id   AF-A0A7C5QWA5-F1
#
_cell.length_a   1.000
_cell.length_b   1.000
_cell.length_c   1.000
_cell.angle_alpha   90.00
_cell.angle_beta   90.00
_cell.angle_gamma   90.00
#
_symmetry.space_group_name_H-M   'P 1'
#
loop_
_entity.id
_entity.type
_entity.pdbx_description
1 polymer ?
#
loop_
_entity_poly.entity_id
_entity_poly.type
_entity_poly.pdbx_seq_one_letter_code
_entity_poly.pdbx_strand_id
1 'polypeptide(L)' 'ADAYASALLIKAGIGTAPQKTLLAKLEHLTGAVPGAVPAWLLSHPKTEARIAAIEENEARWLN' A
#
# COMPACT_ATOMS: atom_id res chain seq x y z
N ALA A 1 0.32 9.13 -3.10
CA ALA A 1 0.45 8.01 -4.06
C ALA A 1 -0.67 6.99 -3.90
N ASP A 2 -0.95 6.50 -2.68
CA ASP A 2 -1.88 5.37 -2.47
C ASP A 2 -3.32 5.60 -2.94
N ALA A 3 -3.86 6.79 -2.72
CA ALA A 3 -5.21 7.14 -3.18
C ALA A 3 -5.34 7.02 -4.72
N TYR A 4 -4.40 7.58 -5.47
CA TYR A 4 -4.43 7.50 -6.94
C TYR A 4 -4.33 6.05 -7.42
N ALA A 5 -3.40 5.27 -6.86
CA ALA A 5 -3.26 3.85 -7.20
C ALA A 5 -4.53 3.05 -6.87
N SER A 6 -5.13 3.29 -5.70
CA SER A 6 -6.38 2.64 -5.27
C SER A 6 -7.51 2.95 -6.26
N ALA A 7 -7.67 4.21 -6.67
CA ALA A 7 -8.72 4.63 -7.60
C ALA A 7 -8.52 3.99 -8.99
N LEU A 8 -7.28 3.98 -9.47
CA LEU A 8 -6.93 3.40 -10.76
C LEU A 8 -7.19 1.90 -10.79
N LEU A 9 -6.76 1.16 -9.76
CA LEU A 9 -6.93 -0.29 -9.67
C LEU A 9 -8.40 -0.68 -9.54
N ILE A 10 -9.19 0.07 -8.76
CA ILE A 10 -10.64 -0.13 -8.68
C ILE A 10 -11.28 0.13 -10.05
N LYS A 11 -10.95 1.26 -10.70
CA LYS A 11 -11.49 1.62 -12.02
C LYS A 11 -11.11 0.60 -13.10
N ALA A 12 -9.96 -0.05 -12.96
CA ALA A 12 -9.50 -1.11 -13.85
C ALA A 12 -10.11 -2.50 -13.55
N GLY A 13 -10.98 -2.62 -12.53
CA GLY A 13 -11.59 -3.89 -12.14
C GLY A 13 -10.68 -4.85 -11.37
N ILE A 14 -9.52 -4.38 -10.89
CA ILE A 14 -8.53 -5.18 -10.16
C ILE A 14 -8.80 -5.17 -8.65
N GLY A 15 -9.35 -4.06 -8.13
CA GLY A 15 -9.53 -3.83 -6.69
C GLY A 15 -8.22 -3.52 -5.95
N THR A 16 -8.29 -3.31 -4.63
CA THR A 16 -7.12 -2.81 -3.86
C THR A 16 -6.30 -3.90 -3.17
N ALA A 17 -6.79 -5.15 -3.16
CA ALA A 17 -6.11 -6.27 -2.48
C ALA A 17 -4.65 -6.48 -2.95
N PRO A 18 -4.30 -6.36 -4.24
CA PRO A 18 -2.90 -6.46 -4.68
C PRO A 18 -2.02 -5.33 -4.14
N GLN A 19 -2.55 -4.10 -4.00
CA GLN A 19 -1.80 -2.96 -3.46
C GLN A 19 -1.46 -3.17 -1.98
N LYS A 20 -2.44 -3.59 -1.16
CA LYS A 20 -2.24 -3.90 0.26
C LYS A 20 -1.23 -5.04 0.43
N THR A 21 -1.36 -6.09 -0.37
CA THR A 21 -0.45 -7.25 -0.35
C THR A 21 0.99 -6.90 -0.75
N LEU A 22 1.17 -6.05 -1.76
CA LEU A 22 2.50 -5.58 -2.17
C LEU A 22 3.21 -4.83 -1.03
N LEU A 23 2.50 -3.92 -0.36
CA LEU A 23 3.06 -3.13 0.74
C LEU A 23 3.48 -4.01 1.92
N ALA A 24 2.61 -4.92 2.35
CA ALA A 24 2.94 -5.87 3.41
C ALA A 24 4.15 -6.76 3.07
N LYS A 25 4.24 -7.24 1.81
CA LYS A 25 5.38 -8.04 1.36
C LYS A 25 6.68 -7.25 1.33
N LEU A 26 6.64 -5.99 0.89
CA LEU A 26 7.83 -5.14 0.87
C LEU A 26 8.36 -4.89 2.28
N GLU A 27 7.49 -4.62 3.24
CA GLU A 27 7.89 -4.47 4.64
C GLU A 27 8.51 -5.77 5.19
N HIS A 28 7.86 -6.90 4.96
CA HIS A 28 8.37 -8.20 5.43
C HIS A 28 9.74 -8.55 4.84
N LEU A 29 9.89 -8.44 3.51
CA LEU A 29 11.12 -8.80 2.81
C LEU A 29 12.29 -7.87 3.17
N THR A 30 12.02 -6.59 3.45
CA THR A 30 13.07 -5.59 3.68
C THR A 30 13.37 -5.38 5.16
N GLY A 31 12.42 -5.66 6.06
CA GLY A 31 12.62 -5.65 7.51
C GLY A 31 13.42 -6.85 8.02
N ALA A 32 13.38 -7.99 7.31
CA ALA A 32 14.13 -9.19 7.65
C ALA A 32 15.63 -9.11 7.30
N VAL A 33 16.03 -8.17 6.43
CA VAL A 33 17.42 -8.04 5.95
C VAL A 33 18.01 -6.71 6.46
N PRO A 34 18.99 -6.76 7.40
CA PRO A 34 19.65 -5.56 7.90
C PRO A 34 20.22 -4.71 6.75
N GLY A 35 19.86 -3.43 6.70
CA GLY A 35 20.32 -2.49 5.67
C GLY A 35 19.61 -2.56 4.31
N ALA A 36 18.64 -3.46 4.13
CA ALA A 36 17.90 -3.58 2.86
C ALA A 36 16.62 -2.75 2.81
N VAL A 37 16.28 -2.00 3.86
CA VAL A 37 15.12 -1.11 3.87
C VAL A 37 15.28 -0.05 2.78
N PRO A 38 14.43 -0.04 1.74
CA PRO A 38 14.51 0.97 0.70
C PRO A 38 14.35 2.36 1.30
N ALA A 39 15.20 3.31 0.90
CA ALA A 39 15.20 4.66 1.45
C ALA A 39 13.82 5.35 1.35
N TRP A 40 13.01 4.99 0.36
CA TRP A 40 11.66 5.54 0.20
C TRP A 40 10.66 5.03 1.25
N LEU A 41 10.89 3.89 1.91
CA LEU A 41 10.10 3.47 3.09
C LEU A 41 10.43 4.32 4.33
N LEU A 42 11.57 5.02 4.34
CA LEU A 42 11.94 5.93 5.43
C LEU A 42 11.34 7.34 5.26
N SER A 43 11.00 7.73 4.02
CA SER A 43 10.44 9.05 3.69
C SER A 43 8.91 9.09 3.58
N HIS A 44 8.23 7.96 3.80
CA HIS A 44 6.78 7.82 3.72
C HIS A 44 6.19 7.28 5.04
N PRO A 45 4.87 7.39 5.24
CA PRO A 45 4.20 6.77 6.38
C PRO A 45 4.46 5.26 6.44
N LYS A 46 4.40 4.71 7.65
CA LYS A 46 4.52 3.26 7.89
C LYS A 46 3.48 2.47 7.09
N THR A 47 3.83 1.24 6.74
CA THR A 47 3.03 0.33 5.91
C THR A 47 1.59 0.21 6.42
N GLU A 48 1.40 0.04 7.72
CA GLU A 48 0.10 -0.06 8.38
C GLU A 48 -0.77 1.19 8.12
N ALA A 49 -0.21 2.38 8.28
CA ALA A 49 -0.93 3.63 8.03
C ALA A 49 -1.31 3.79 6.54
N ARG A 50 -0.45 3.31 5.64
CA ARG A 50 -0.75 3.31 4.20
C ARG A 50 -1.85 2.31 3.84
N ILE A 51 -1.85 1.13 4.46
CA ILE A 51 -2.91 0.11 4.29
C ILE A 51 -4.25 0.64 4.79
N ALA A 52 -4.30 1.26 5.98
CA ALA A 52 -5.52 1.86 6.50
C ALA A 52 -6.08 2.93 5.56
N ALA A 53 -5.23 3.81 5.02
CA ALA A 53 -5.66 4.81 4.04
C ALA A 53 -6.20 4.17 2.74
N ILE A 54 -5.67 3.02 2.32
CA ILE A 54 -6.19 2.27 1.15
C ILE A 54 -7.58 1.71 1.47
N GLU A 55 -7.80 1.18 2.66
CA GLU A 55 -9.10 0.65 3.10
C GLU A 55 -10.17 1.74 3.19
N GLU A 56 -9.82 2.93 3.68
CA GLU A 56 -10.72 4.09 3.67
C GLU A 56 -11.08 4.52 2.24
N ASN A 57 -10.11 4.52 1.32
CA ASN A 57 -10.36 4.83 -0.09
C ASN A 57 -11.25 3.79 -0.76
N GLU A 58 -11.01 2.51 -0.48
CA GLU A 58 -11.81 1.38 -0.95
C GLU A 58 -13.26 1.51 -0.49
N ALA A 59 -13.48 1.76 0.82
CA ALA A 59 -14.81 2.02 1.35
C ALA A 59 -15.48 3.23 0.69
N ARG A 60 -14.76 4.34 0.53
CA ARG A 60 -15.34 5.56 -0.08
C ARG A 60 -15.79 5.38 -1.52
N TRP A 61 -15.13 4.53 -2.30
CA TRP A 61 -15.37 4.44 -3.75
C TRP A 61 -16.13 3.21 -4.20
N LEU A 62 -16.26 2.20 -3.35
CA LEU A 62 -17.13 1.04 -3.59
C LEU A 62 -18.52 1.19 -2.97
N ASN A 63 -18.73 2.21 -2.13
CA ASN A 63 -20.03 2.60 -1.60
C ASN A 63 -20.84 3.45 -2.58
#